data_AF-B6AY70-F1
#
_entry.id   AF-B6AY70-F1
#
_cell.length_a   1.000
_cell.length_b   1.000
_cell.length_c   1.000
_cell.angle_alpha   90.00
_cell.angle_beta   90.00
_cell.angle_gamma   90.00
#
_symmetry.space_group_name_H-M   'P 1'
#
loop_
_entity.id
_entity.type
_entity.pdbx_description
1 polymer ?
#
loop_
_entity_poly.entity_id
_entity_poly.type
_entity_poly.pdbx_seq_one_letter_code
_entity_poly.pdbx_strand_id
1 'polypeptide(L)'
;MIYAIQGGLSAAEILGRTQGSAVWFLFYGTFVIAVAIHGAIGLRAIVHEWGGLKRPALDLFMWVVGLALLSLGARAVWAVTFA
;
A
#
# COMPACT_ATOMS: atom_id res chain seq x y z
N MET A 1 -14.81 23.15 -3.93
CA MET A 1 -13.65 23.55 -4.75
C MET A 1 -13.26 22.36 -5.60
N ILE A 2 -13.39 22.42 -6.93
CA ILE A 2 -12.93 21.36 -7.84
C ILE A 2 -11.54 21.77 -8.32
N TYR A 3 -10.52 20.97 -8.01
CA TYR A 3 -9.14 21.21 -8.45
C TYR A 3 -8.90 20.37 -9.71
N ALA A 4 -8.94 21.02 -10.87
CA ALA A 4 -8.66 20.34 -12.14
C ALA A 4 -7.14 20.17 -12.29
N ILE A 5 -6.66 18.92 -12.21
CA ILE A 5 -5.27 18.58 -12.46
C ILE A 5 -5.07 18.48 -13.97
N GLN A 6 -4.33 19.43 -14.55
CA GLN A 6 -4.04 19.46 -15.99
C GLN A 6 -2.69 18.82 -16.35
N GLY A 7 -1.92 18.42 -15.35
CA GLY A 7 -0.54 17.98 -15.50
C GLY A 7 -0.33 16.52 -15.94
N GLY A 8 -1.20 15.61 -15.49
CA GLY A 8 -1.05 14.17 -15.73
C GLY A 8 -0.54 13.38 -14.51
N LEU A 9 0.11 12.24 -14.75
CA LEU A 9 0.64 11.31 -13.74
C LEU A 9 2.17 11.22 -13.78
N SER A 10 2.85 12.34 -14.07
CA SER A 10 4.31 12.34 -14.07
C SER A 10 4.87 12.25 -12.64
N ALA A 11 6.10 11.74 -12.50
CA ALA A 11 6.79 11.70 -11.21
C ALA A 11 6.97 13.10 -10.62
N ALA A 12 7.30 14.09 -11.46
CA ALA A 12 7.48 15.48 -11.05
C ALA A 12 6.21 16.08 -10.42
N GLU A 13 5.03 15.77 -10.98
CA GLU A 13 3.75 16.26 -10.46
C GLU A 13 3.30 15.56 -9.19
N ILE A 14 3.66 14.29 -9.03
CA ILE A 14 3.43 13.58 -7.76
C ILE A 14 4.31 14.22 -6.69
N LEU A 15 5.62 14.31 -6.91
CA LEU A 15 6.57 14.89 -5.94
C LEU A 15 6.25 16.34 -5.61
N GLY A 16 5.90 17.17 -6.59
CA GLY A 16 5.50 18.55 -6.37
C GLY A 16 4.29 18.72 -5.43
N ARG A 17 3.50 17.66 -5.20
CA ARG A 17 2.37 17.66 -4.27
C ARG A 17 2.66 16.95 -2.95
N THR A 18 3.61 16.00 -2.92
CA THR A 18 3.81 15.09 -1.79
C THR A 18 5.11 15.32 -1.02
N GLN A 19 6.18 15.80 -1.69
CA GLN A 19 7.50 15.92 -1.07
C GLN A 19 7.51 16.96 0.05
N GLY A 20 8.20 16.65 1.15
CA GLY A 20 8.29 17.49 2.35
C GLY A 20 7.01 17.53 3.21
N SER A 21 5.95 16.82 2.84
CA SER A 21 4.66 16.89 3.52
C SER A 21 4.47 15.80 4.57
N ALA A 22 4.50 16.19 5.85
CA ALA A 22 4.15 15.30 6.96
C ALA A 22 2.70 14.82 6.91
N VAL A 23 1.76 15.65 6.40
CA VAL A 23 0.35 15.27 6.25
C VAL A 23 0.20 14.12 5.26
N TRP A 24 0.86 14.20 4.09
CA TRP A 24 0.82 13.12 3.11
C TRP A 24 1.53 11.86 3.59
N PHE A 25 2.64 12.01 4.33
CA PHE A 25 3.31 10.88 4.98
C PHE A 25 2.39 10.13 5.93
N LEU A 26 1.70 10.84 6.84
CA LEU A 26 0.80 10.21 7.82
C LEU A 26 -0.41 9.58 7.15
N PHE A 27 -1.01 10.26 6.17
CA PHE A 27 -2.16 9.75 5.43
C PHE A 27 -1.82 8.46 4.69
N TYR A 28 -0.81 8.49 3.82
CA TYR A 28 -0.43 7.31 3.04
C TYR A 28 0.24 6.23 3.90
N GLY A 29 0.99 6.59 4.94
CA GLY A 29 1.56 5.63 5.88
C GLY A 29 0.47 4.84 6.62
N THR A 30 -0.57 5.51 7.11
CA THR A 30 -1.73 4.85 7.73
C THR A 30 -2.45 3.97 6.74
N PHE A 31 -2.67 4.45 5.50
CA PHE A 31 -3.28 3.67 4.44
C PHE A 31 -2.49 2.40 4.11
N VAL A 32 -1.16 2.49 4.01
CA VAL A 32 -0.29 1.33 3.74
C VAL A 32 -0.41 0.30 4.85
N ILE A 33 -0.40 0.71 6.12
CA ILE A 33 -0.60 -0.19 7.26
C ILE A 33 -1.96 -0.88 7.17
N ALA A 34 -3.02 -0.10 6.94
CA ALA A 34 -4.38 -0.62 6.84
C ALA A 34 -4.53 -1.64 5.70
N VAL A 35 -3.99 -1.33 4.51
CA VAL A 35 -4.08 -2.20 3.33
C VAL A 35 -3.19 -3.43 3.45
N ALA A 36 -2.00 -3.32 4.05
CA ALA A 36 -1.15 -4.48 4.28
C ALA A 36 -1.84 -5.53 5.17
N ILE A 37 -2.57 -5.08 6.20
CA ILE A 37 -3.35 -5.95 7.10
C ILE A 37 -4.61 -6.46 6.40
N HIS A 38 -5.46 -5.54 5.93
CA HIS A 38 -6.77 -5.87 5.34
C HIS A 38 -6.61 -6.74 4.09
N GLY A 39 -5.69 -6.37 3.19
CA GLY A 39 -5.44 -7.08 1.94
C GLY A 39 -4.88 -8.48 2.18
N ALA A 40 -3.93 -8.65 3.10
CA ALA A 40 -3.37 -9.96 3.41
C ALA A 40 -4.42 -10.93 3.99
N ILE A 41 -5.23 -10.46 4.95
CA ILE A 41 -6.30 -11.27 5.55
C ILE A 41 -7.38 -11.62 4.52
N GLY A 42 -7.80 -10.65 3.70
CA GLY A 42 -8.79 -10.86 2.65
C GLY A 42 -8.31 -11.85 1.59
N LEU A 43 -7.06 -11.71 1.12
CA LEU A 43 -6.48 -12.64 0.15
C LEU A 43 -6.33 -14.05 0.73
N ARG A 44 -6.02 -14.19 2.02
CA ARG A 44 -6.02 -15.50 2.70
C ARG A 44 -7.40 -16.18 2.61
N ALA A 45 -8.48 -15.43 2.83
CA ALA A 45 -9.84 -15.96 2.72
C ALA A 45 -10.16 -16.41 1.28
N ILE A 46 -9.89 -15.55 0.29
CA ILE A 46 -10.10 -15.87 -1.13
C ILE A 46 -9.32 -17.12 -1.54
N VAL A 47 -8.03 -17.21 -1.16
CA VAL A 47 -7.17 -18.34 -1.51
C VAL A 47 -7.64 -19.64 -0.85
N HIS A 48 -8.17 -19.57 0.39
CA HIS A 48 -8.78 -20.73 1.03
C HIS A 48 -10.05 -21.18 0.30
N GLU A 49 -10.94 -20.25 -0.02
CA GLU A 49 -12.24 -20.53 -0.64
C GLU A 49 -12.12 -21.02 -2.09
N TRP A 50 -11.24 -20.40 -2.89
CA TRP A 50 -11.13 -20.69 -4.32
C TRP A 50 -10.05 -21.72 -4.62
N GLY A 51 -8.99 -21.79 -3.82
CA GLY A 51 -7.83 -22.65 -4.04
C GLY A 51 -7.75 -23.89 -3.13
N GLY A 52 -8.56 -23.98 -2.08
CA GLY A 52 -8.61 -25.14 -1.18
C GLY A 52 -7.30 -25.39 -0.40
N LEU A 53 -6.44 -24.39 -0.27
CA LEU A 53 -5.13 -24.52 0.40
C LEU A 53 -5.28 -24.81 1.90
N LYS A 54 -4.31 -25.56 2.45
CA LYS A 54 -4.29 -25.93 3.88
C LYS A 54 -3.72 -24.81 4.75
N ARG A 55 -4.10 -24.81 6.03
CA ARG A 55 -3.75 -23.77 7.03
C ARG A 55 -2.28 -23.32 7.02
N PRO A 56 -1.26 -24.20 7.05
CA PRO A 56 0.13 -23.73 7.09
C PRO A 56 0.54 -22.93 5.84
N ALA A 57 0.06 -23.33 4.66
CA ALA A 57 0.33 -22.62 3.42
C ALA A 57 -0.41 -21.28 3.36
N LEU A 58 -1.64 -21.22 3.88
CA LEU A 58 -2.42 -19.97 3.97
C LEU A 58 -1.79 -18.95 4.91
N ASP A 59 -1.29 -19.40 6.06
CA ASP A 59 -0.69 -18.49 7.05
C ASP A 59 0.64 -17.94 6.52
N LEU A 60 1.47 -18.78 5.87
CA LEU A 60 2.68 -18.32 5.18
C LEU A 60 2.34 -17.32 4.07
N PHE A 61 1.37 -17.64 3.21
CA PHE A 61 0.94 -16.77 2.12
C PHE A 61 0.48 -15.40 2.64
N MET A 62 -0.38 -15.39 3.67
CA MET A 62 -0.85 -14.16 4.31
C MET A 62 0.31 -13.29 4.80
N TRP A 63 1.26 -13.87 5.54
CA TRP A 63 2.41 -13.13 6.04
C TRP A 63 3.31 -12.60 4.92
N VAL A 64 3.58 -13.41 3.90
CA VAL A 64 4.38 -12.98 2.74
C VAL A 64 3.71 -11.80 2.03
N VAL A 65 2.41 -11.89 1.76
CA VAL A 65 1.66 -10.80 1.11
C VAL A 65 1.62 -9.55 1.98
N GLY A 66 1.31 -9.69 3.27
CA GLY A 66 1.25 -8.55 4.19
C GLY A 66 2.60 -7.84 4.32
N LEU A 67 3.68 -8.59 4.49
CA LEU A 67 5.04 -8.03 4.58
C LEU A 67 5.49 -7.41 3.24
N ALA A 68 5.15 -8.02 2.11
CA ALA A 68 5.45 -7.46 0.80
C ALA A 68 4.72 -6.11 0.58
N LEU A 69 3.42 -6.05 0.88
CA LEU A 69 2.62 -4.83 0.77
C LEU A 69 3.14 -3.74 1.70
N LEU A 70 3.45 -4.09 2.96
CA LEU A 70 3.99 -3.13 3.93
C LEU A 70 5.35 -2.59 3.49
N SER A 71 6.26 -3.45 3.03
CA SER A 71 7.62 -3.06 2.64
C SER A 71 7.61 -2.18 1.39
N LEU A 72 6.89 -2.60 0.34
CA LEU A 72 6.79 -1.85 -0.92
C LEU A 72 6.03 -0.53 -0.70
N GLY A 73 4.93 -0.56 0.07
CA GLY A 73 4.15 0.61 0.41
C GLY A 73 4.96 1.61 1.25
N ALA A 74 5.64 1.16 2.30
CA ALA A 74 6.47 2.03 3.14
C ALA A 74 7.60 2.67 2.33
N ARG A 75 8.24 1.91 1.44
CA ARG A 75 9.25 2.44 0.52
C ARG A 75 8.66 3.51 -0.42
N ALA A 76 7.46 3.28 -0.96
CA ALA A 76 6.80 4.25 -1.84
C ALA A 76 6.44 5.54 -1.08
N VAL A 77 5.89 5.42 0.13
CA VAL A 77 5.55 6.59 0.97
C VAL A 77 6.81 7.39 1.29
N TRP A 78 7.89 6.72 1.71
CA TRP A 78 9.17 7.38 1.94
C TRP A 78 9.67 8.10 0.68
N ALA A 79 9.65 7.42 -0.47
CA ALA A 79 10.14 7.96 -1.73
C ALA A 79 9.39 9.20 -2.20
N VAL A 80 8.08 9.29 -1.95
CA VAL A 80 7.29 10.45 -2.40
C VAL A 80 7.21 11.58 -1.38
N THR A 81 7.69 11.38 -0.15
CA THR A 81 7.60 12.37 0.93
C THR A 81 8.94 12.90 1.41
N PHE A 82 9.99 12.09 1.46
CA PHE A 82 11.25 12.49 2.12
C PHE A 82 12.53 12.10 1.39
N ALA A 83 12.49 11.21 0.39
CA ALA A 83 13.62 10.99 -0.51
C ALA A 83 13.70 12.08 -1.58
#